data_AF-A0A8J7NSL4-F1
#
_entry.id   AF-A0A8J7NSL4-F1
#
_cell.length_a   1.000
_cell.length_b   1.000
_cell.length_c   1.000
_cell.angle_alpha   90.00
_cell.angle_beta   90.00
_cell.angle_gamma   90.00
#
_symmetry.space_group_name_H-M   'P 1'
#
loop_
_entity.id
_entity.type
_entity.pdbx_description
1 polymer ?
#
loop_
_entity_poly.entity_id
_entity_poly.type
_entity_poly.pdbx_seq_one_letter_code
_entity_poly.pdbx_strand_id
1 'polypeptide(L)'
;YSLNLSFLSVLFSAVDSRSAALYSKEEDEYFTMNSDIDGDTENQVELEEKTRLINQVLELQHTLEDLSARVDAVKEENLKLKSENQVLGQYIENLMSASSVFQTTDTKSKRK
;
A
#
# COMPACT_ATOMS: atom_id res chain seq x y z
N TYR A 1 -0.44 14.63 -12.43
CA TYR A 1 -1.82 14.36 -11.98
C TYR A 1 -1.80 13.11 -11.10
N SER A 2 -1.34 13.23 -9.85
CA SER A 2 -1.45 12.14 -8.87
C SER A 2 -2.70 12.39 -8.05
N LEU A 3 -3.78 11.72 -8.40
CA LEU A 3 -4.97 11.68 -7.56
C LEU A 3 -4.56 11.04 -6.22
N ASN A 4 -4.64 11.82 -5.15
CA ASN A 4 -4.27 11.42 -3.80
C ASN A 4 -5.17 10.25 -3.39
N LEU A 5 -4.61 9.06 -3.17
CA LEU A 5 -5.37 7.86 -2.80
C LEU A 5 -6.11 8.02 -1.46
N SER A 6 -5.61 8.93 -0.62
CA SER A 6 -6.28 9.40 0.60
C SER A 6 -7.68 9.98 0.34
N PHE A 7 -7.88 10.69 -0.77
CA PHE A 7 -9.18 11.25 -1.14
C PHE A 7 -10.19 10.17 -1.54
N LEU A 8 -9.72 9.05 -2.10
CA LEU A 8 -10.57 7.93 -2.48
C LEU A 8 -11.02 7.12 -1.26
N SER A 9 -10.15 6.96 -0.27
CA SER A 9 -10.47 6.33 1.03
C SER A 9 -11.56 7.11 1.79
N VAL A 10 -11.44 8.45 1.84
CA VAL A 10 -12.46 9.32 2.48
C VAL A 10 -13.80 9.26 1.75
N LEU A 11 -13.80 9.23 0.41
CA LEU A 11 -15.03 9.14 -0.39
C LEU A 11 -15.73 7.77 -0.20
N PHE A 12 -14.96 6.69 -0.09
CA PHE A 12 -15.48 5.33 0.15
C PHE A 12 -16.05 5.18 1.57
N SER A 13 -15.39 5.74 2.59
CA SER A 13 -15.91 5.77 3.97
C SER A 13 -17.18 6.62 4.11
N ALA A 14 -17.30 7.72 3.36
CA ALA A 14 -18.53 8.52 3.31
C ALA A 14 -19.71 7.81 2.61
N VAL A 15 -19.42 6.95 1.62
CA VAL A 15 -20.41 6.08 0.97
C VAL A 15 -20.91 5.00 1.92
N ASP A 16 -20.03 4.44 2.76
CA ASP A 16 -20.38 3.42 3.75
C ASP A 16 -21.33 3.99 4.84
N SER A 17 -21.03 5.19 5.36
CA SER A 17 -21.88 5.87 6.34
C SER A 17 -23.25 6.33 5.79
N ARG A 18 -23.35 6.64 4.49
CA ARG A 18 -24.62 7.02 3.85
C ARG A 18 -25.48 5.80 3.48
N SER A 19 -24.84 4.66 3.20
CA SER A 19 -25.53 3.41 2.86
C SER A 19 -26.14 2.75 4.09
N ALA A 20 -25.48 2.83 5.25
CA ALA A 20 -26.02 2.32 6.52
C ALA A 20 -27.28 3.07 7.01
N ALA A 21 -27.41 4.37 6.72
CA ALA A 21 -28.54 5.19 7.16
C ALA A 21 -29.83 5.03 6.32
N LEU A 22 -29.73 4.47 5.10
CA LEU A 22 -30.90 4.20 4.24
C LEU A 22 -31.39 2.75 4.31
N TYR A 23 -30.74 1.88 5.07
CA TYR A 23 -31.08 0.45 5.19
C TYR A 23 -31.87 0.10 6.46
N SER A 24 -32.55 1.06 7.11
CA SER A 24 -33.23 0.80 8.40
C SER A 24 -34.66 1.30 8.49
N LYS A 25 -35.47 1.26 7.41
CA LYS A 25 -36.92 1.49 7.60
C LYS A 25 -37.94 0.90 6.63
N GLU A 26 -37.59 0.00 5.71
CA GLU A 26 -38.59 -0.49 4.72
C GLU A 26 -38.54 -2.00 4.42
N GLU A 27 -38.01 -2.87 5.30
CA GLU A 27 -37.93 -4.32 4.99
C GLU A 27 -38.80 -5.26 5.85
N ASP A 28 -39.54 -4.76 6.85
CA ASP A 28 -40.41 -5.63 7.68
C ASP A 28 -41.82 -5.87 7.10
N GLU A 29 -42.15 -5.31 5.92
CA GLU A 29 -43.49 -5.42 5.32
C GLU A 29 -43.48 -5.99 3.88
N TYR A 30 -42.57 -6.93 3.58
CA TYR A 30 -42.63 -7.72 2.34
C TYR A 30 -42.51 -9.24 2.54
N PHE A 31 -42.49 -9.72 3.79
CA PHE A 31 -42.31 -11.13 4.12
C PHE A 31 -43.57 -12.01 3.96
N THR A 32 -44.66 -11.53 3.34
CA THR A 32 -45.86 -12.39 3.14
C THR A 32 -46.54 -12.12 1.80
N MET A 33 -45.85 -12.42 0.70
CA MET A 33 -46.47 -12.93 -0.54
C MET A 33 -45.44 -13.76 -1.34
N ASN A 34 -45.12 -14.96 -0.85
CA ASN A 34 -44.41 -15.96 -1.64
C ASN A 34 -45.44 -16.85 -2.37
N SER A 35 -45.86 -16.38 -3.54
CA SER A 35 -46.30 -17.23 -4.65
C SER A 35 -45.21 -17.13 -5.72
N ASP A 36 -44.76 -18.27 -6.24
CA ASP A 36 -43.82 -18.45 -7.36
C ASP A 36 -42.37 -18.76 -6.97
N ILE A 37 -42.14 -20.05 -6.68
CA ILE A 37 -40.95 -20.64 -6.06
C ILE A 37 -39.91 -21.16 -7.09
N ASP A 38 -39.87 -20.61 -8.31
CA ASP A 38 -39.10 -21.22 -9.43
C ASP A 38 -38.16 -20.26 -10.18
N GLY A 39 -38.14 -18.97 -9.85
CA GLY A 39 -37.28 -17.96 -10.52
C GLY A 39 -36.23 -17.28 -9.63
N ASP A 40 -36.22 -17.58 -8.33
CA ASP A 40 -35.46 -16.84 -7.30
C ASP A 40 -34.14 -17.53 -6.89
N THR A 41 -34.01 -18.82 -7.15
CA THR A 41 -32.81 -19.61 -6.81
C THR A 41 -31.59 -19.24 -7.64
N GLU A 42 -31.76 -18.92 -8.93
CA GLU A 42 -30.64 -18.53 -9.81
C GLU A 42 -30.09 -17.14 -9.46
N ASN A 43 -30.98 -16.18 -9.18
CA ASN A 43 -30.60 -14.84 -8.73
C ASN A 43 -29.95 -14.85 -7.33
N GLN A 44 -30.40 -15.75 -6.44
CA GLN A 44 -29.81 -15.91 -5.11
C GLN A 44 -28.39 -16.49 -5.20
N VAL A 45 -28.14 -17.46 -6.09
CA VAL A 45 -26.81 -18.01 -6.33
C VAL A 45 -25.86 -16.96 -6.92
N GLU A 46 -26.33 -16.15 -7.88
CA GLU A 46 -25.53 -15.06 -8.45
C GLU A 46 -25.16 -14.00 -7.39
N LEU A 47 -26.10 -13.68 -6.49
CA LEU A 47 -25.85 -12.74 -5.38
C LEU A 47 -24.82 -13.28 -4.38
N GLU A 48 -24.88 -14.57 -4.07
CA GLU A 48 -23.88 -15.23 -3.22
C GLU A 48 -22.49 -15.22 -3.87
N GLU A 49 -22.39 -15.52 -5.17
CA GLU A 49 -21.12 -15.49 -5.90
C GLU A 49 -20.53 -14.08 -5.93
N LYS A 50 -21.36 -13.07 -6.22
CA LYS A 50 -20.96 -11.66 -6.17
C LYS A 50 -20.44 -11.28 -4.78
N THR A 51 -21.12 -11.72 -3.73
CA THR A 51 -20.69 -11.47 -2.34
C THR A 51 -19.35 -12.13 -2.03
N ARG A 52 -19.12 -13.36 -2.49
CA ARG A 52 -17.82 -14.05 -2.35
C ARG A 52 -16.70 -13.31 -3.08
N LEU A 53 -16.95 -12.87 -4.31
CA LEU A 53 -15.97 -12.09 -5.09
C LEU A 53 -15.64 -10.76 -4.41
N ILE A 54 -16.64 -10.05 -3.87
CA ILE A 54 -16.43 -8.82 -3.11
C ILE A 54 -15.52 -9.08 -1.91
N ASN A 55 -15.77 -10.12 -1.12
CA ASN A 55 -14.93 -10.46 0.03
C ASN A 55 -13.49 -10.77 -0.38
N GLN A 56 -13.30 -11.53 -1.46
CA GLN A 56 -11.96 -11.82 -1.99
C GLN A 56 -11.22 -10.54 -2.41
N VAL A 57 -11.92 -9.61 -3.07
CA VAL A 57 -11.33 -8.32 -3.46
C VAL A 57 -10.95 -7.51 -2.22
N LEU A 58 -11.78 -7.48 -1.18
CA LEU A 58 -11.49 -6.76 0.07
C LEU A 58 -10.27 -7.34 0.79
N GLU A 59 -10.15 -8.67 0.88
CA GLU A 59 -8.98 -9.33 1.47
C GLU A 59 -7.68 -9.01 0.70
N LEU A 60 -7.76 -9.02 -0.63
CA LEU A 60 -6.63 -8.65 -1.49
C LEU A 60 -6.25 -7.18 -1.33
N GLN A 61 -7.23 -6.28 -1.19
CA GLN A 61 -6.97 -4.87 -0.94
C GLN A 61 -6.26 -4.65 0.40
N HIS A 62 -6.72 -5.30 1.47
CA HIS A 62 -6.06 -5.24 2.77
C HIS A 62 -4.60 -5.75 2.69
N THR A 63 -4.41 -6.90 2.03
CA THR A 63 -3.07 -7.48 1.86
C THR A 63 -2.14 -6.55 1.08
N LEU A 64 -2.66 -5.89 0.04
CA LEU A 64 -1.90 -4.94 -0.78
C LEU A 64 -1.53 -3.68 0.01
N GLU A 65 -2.45 -3.19 0.85
CA GLU A 65 -2.20 -2.05 1.73
C GLU A 65 -1.08 -2.35 2.74
N ASP A 66 -1.16 -3.50 3.42
CA ASP A 66 -0.11 -3.96 4.34
C ASP A 66 1.25 -4.07 3.65
N LEU A 67 1.27 -4.63 2.43
CA LEU A 67 2.50 -4.76 1.66
C LEU A 67 3.04 -3.37 1.26
N SER A 68 2.17 -2.44 0.86
CA SER A 68 2.57 -1.07 0.52
C SER A 68 3.21 -0.37 1.72
N ALA A 69 2.59 -0.45 2.90
CA ALA A 69 3.13 0.13 4.13
C ALA A 69 4.51 -0.45 4.48
N ARG A 70 4.68 -1.77 4.34
CA ARG A 70 5.97 -2.44 4.54
C ARG A 70 7.03 -1.99 3.54
N VAL A 71 6.66 -1.80 2.28
CA VAL A 71 7.59 -1.28 1.25
C VAL A 71 8.06 0.12 1.59
N ASP A 72 7.16 0.99 2.06
CA ASP A 72 7.53 2.35 2.43
C ASP A 72 8.43 2.39 3.67
N ALA A 73 8.18 1.55 4.67
CA ALA A 73 9.08 1.39 5.82
C ALA A 73 10.48 0.93 5.41
N VAL A 74 10.58 -0.05 4.49
CA VAL A 74 11.88 -0.53 3.97
C VAL A 74 12.60 0.55 3.18
N LYS A 75 11.88 1.37 2.40
CA LYS A 75 12.48 2.50 1.68
C LYS A 75 13.05 3.54 2.64
N GLU A 76 12.31 3.86 3.70
CA GLU A 76 12.76 4.82 4.72
C GLU A 76 14.03 4.34 5.43
N GLU A 77 14.05 3.07 5.86
CA GLU A 77 15.25 2.46 6.45
C GLU A 77 16.44 2.46 5.49
N ASN A 78 16.20 2.15 4.21
CA ASN A 78 17.25 2.18 3.19
C ASN A 78 17.85 3.58 3.01
N LEU A 79 17.02 4.63 3.02
CA LEU A 79 17.48 6.01 2.93
C LEU A 79 18.33 6.40 4.14
N LYS A 80 17.90 6.00 5.34
CA LYS A 80 18.67 6.22 6.58
C LYS A 80 20.04 5.55 6.49
N LEU A 81 20.10 4.28 6.11
CA LEU A 81 21.36 3.55 5.95
C LEU A 81 22.27 4.18 4.88
N LYS A 82 21.72 4.64 3.76
CA LYS A 82 22.50 5.38 2.74
C LYS A 82 23.11 6.66 3.29
N SER A 83 22.35 7.41 4.09
CA SER A 83 22.86 8.64 4.70
C SER A 83 23.98 8.36 5.70
N GLU A 84 23.85 7.32 6.53
CA GLU A 84 24.88 6.91 7.49
C GLU A 84 26.15 6.43 6.76
N ASN A 85 25.99 5.58 5.75
CA ASN A 85 27.11 5.10 4.93
C ASN A 85 27.82 6.25 4.21
N GLN A 86 27.10 7.28 3.76
CA GLN A 86 27.71 8.47 3.17
C GLN A 86 28.59 9.21 4.19
N VAL A 87 28.08 9.43 5.41
CA VAL A 87 28.84 10.09 6.48
C VAL A 87 30.09 9.26 6.85
N LEU A 88 29.94 7.95 7.00
CA LEU A 88 31.05 7.04 7.29
C LEU A 88 32.09 7.02 6.15
N GLY A 89 31.63 6.99 4.89
CA GLY A 89 32.49 7.07 3.71
C GLY A 89 33.34 8.33 3.71
N GLN A 90 32.73 9.49 3.95
CA GLN A 90 33.45 10.76 4.04
C GLN A 90 34.45 10.77 5.20
N TYR A 91 34.09 10.21 6.36
CA TYR A 91 35.00 10.10 7.49
C TYR A 91 36.25 9.28 7.14
N ILE A 92 36.07 8.15 6.46
CA ILE A 92 37.18 7.31 5.99
C ILE A 92 38.05 8.06 4.97
N GLU A 93 37.45 8.74 3.99
CA GLU A 93 38.18 9.55 3.00
C GLU A 93 39.00 10.67 3.67
N ASN A 94 38.44 11.33 4.67
CA ASN A 94 39.14 12.37 5.43
C ASN A 94 40.34 11.80 6.19
N LEU A 95 40.20 10.61 6.78
CA LEU A 95 41.31 9.93 7.46
C LEU A 95 42.40 9.49 6.48
N MET A 96 42.01 8.93 5.32
CA MET A 96 42.96 8.49 4.30
C MET A 96 43.74 9.66 3.71
N SER A 97 43.08 10.81 3.47
CA SER A 97 43.73 12.01 2.91
C SER A 97 44.59 12.78 3.93
N ALA A 98 44.19 12.83 5.20
CA ALA A 98 44.96 13.46 6.26
C ALA A 98 46.15 12.61 6.74
N SER A 99 46.10 11.30 6.55
CA SER A 99 47.17 10.38 6.93
C SER A 99 48.18 10.20 5.81
N SER A 100 49.44 10.56 6.08
CA SER A 100 50.59 10.30 5.19
C SER A 100 50.80 8.81 4.88
N VAL A 101 50.25 7.90 5.68
CA VAL A 101 50.41 6.44 5.51
C VAL A 101 49.62 5.90 4.32
N PHE A 102 48.53 6.58 3.93
CA PHE A 102 47.65 6.13 2.84
C PHE A 102 47.84 6.92 1.53
N GLN A 103 48.83 7.81 1.46
CA GLN A 103 49.17 8.45 0.19
C GLN A 103 49.66 7.36 -0.78
N THR A 104 48.89 7.14 -1.85
CA THR A 104 49.36 6.38 -2.99
C THR A 104 50.72 6.95 -3.38
N THR A 105 51.74 6.10 -3.45
CA THR A 105 52.99 6.45 -4.12
C THR A 105 52.66 6.56 -5.61
N ASP A 106 51.97 7.61 -6.00
CA ASP A 106 51.98 8.10 -7.37
C ASP A 106 53.40 8.61 -7.61
N THR A 107 54.31 7.67 -7.88
CA THR A 107 55.59 7.97 -8.49
C THR A 107 55.27 8.59 -9.83
N LYS A 108 55.19 9.92 -9.82
CA LYS A 108 55.14 10.81 -10.98
C LYS A 108 55.99 10.21 -12.09
N SER A 109 55.35 9.62 -13.10
CA SER A 109 55.95 9.47 -14.42
C SER A 109 56.07 10.85 -15.05
N LYS A 110 57.02 11.66 -14.55
CA LYS A 110 57.57 12.80 -15.27
C LYS A 110 58.65 12.26 -16.19
N ARG A 111 58.28 11.90 -17.42
CA ARG A 111 59.20 11.95 -18.57
C ARG A 111 58.66 12.99 -19.53
N LYS A 112 59.35 14.12 -19.61
CA LYS A 112 59.26 15.12 -20.66
C LYS A 112 60.67 15.52 -21.02
#